data_AF-A0A3D0PXZ7-F1
#
_entry.id   AF-A0A3D0PXZ7-F1
#
_cell.length_a   1.000
_cell.length_b   1.000
_cell.length_c   1.000
_cell.angle_alpha   90.00
_cell.angle_beta   90.00
_cell.angle_gamma   90.00
#
_symmetry.space_group_name_H-M   'P 1'
#
loop_
_entity.id
_entity.type
_entity.pdbx_description
1 polymer ?
#
loop_
_entity_poly.entity_id
_entity_poly.type
_entity_poly.pdbx_seq_one_letter_code
_entity_poly.pdbx_strand_id
1 'polypeptide(L)'
;GPASAVACGQADIGLGTDTAGSIRIPASYQGLWGIRTSHNRISTDMILPLSQSFDTVGWMTRDAQTLAFAGNALIPDRDRISLSRTLLMCDKLNECVTPDVHEAFDHFCNGVRSAVSNERINTLRSIDQAPFDPMMLDNFLSIFQVVRGFEAWRNNGEWISEHHNDIAPEIAARFDHDSHISHSQYMRGLEHLQQARSAIREIVGNNTLLIPTASSTAPMIMPNGDISNIEDARARTLRLTSIAG
;
A
#
# COMPACT_ATOMS: atom_id res chain seq x y z
N GLY A 1 -18.10 -2.21 1.18
CA GLY A 1 -17.05 -3.17 0.75
C GLY A 1 -16.52 -3.96 1.93
N PRO A 2 -15.51 -4.83 1.74
CA PRO A 2 -14.98 -5.70 2.80
C PRO A 2 -14.60 -4.97 4.09
N ALA A 3 -13.94 -3.80 3.99
CA ALA A 3 -13.57 -2.99 5.14
C ALA A 3 -14.77 -2.54 5.98
N SER A 4 -15.78 -1.94 5.35
CA SER A 4 -17.01 -1.52 6.04
C SER A 4 -17.74 -2.71 6.66
N ALA A 5 -17.82 -3.85 5.96
CA ALA A 5 -18.47 -5.05 6.49
C ALA A 5 -17.76 -5.57 7.77
N VAL A 6 -16.43 -5.58 7.78
CA VAL A 6 -15.64 -5.97 8.96
C VAL A 6 -15.78 -4.96 10.09
N ALA A 7 -15.67 -3.66 9.78
CA ALA A 7 -15.78 -2.57 10.76
C ALA A 7 -17.17 -2.53 11.42
N CYS A 8 -18.23 -2.78 10.65
CA CYS A 8 -19.62 -2.83 11.15
C CYS A 8 -20.01 -4.18 11.78
N GLY A 9 -19.08 -5.13 11.92
CA GLY A 9 -19.37 -6.42 12.54
C GLY A 9 -20.21 -7.38 11.69
N GLN A 10 -20.37 -7.12 10.40
CA GLN A 10 -21.13 -7.96 9.46
C GLN A 10 -20.32 -9.19 8.99
N ALA A 11 -18.99 -9.11 9.07
CA ALA A 11 -18.07 -10.19 8.79
C ALA A 11 -16.87 -10.14 9.75
N ASP A 12 -16.22 -11.27 10.00
CA ASP A 12 -15.00 -11.33 10.82
C ASP A 12 -13.72 -11.10 10.01
N ILE A 13 -13.74 -11.51 8.75
CA ILE A 13 -12.61 -11.44 7.82
C ILE A 13 -13.09 -10.85 6.50
N GLY A 14 -12.44 -9.78 6.05
CA GLY A 14 -12.66 -9.18 4.73
C GLY A 14 -11.51 -9.52 3.80
N LEU A 15 -11.75 -10.28 2.73
CA LEU A 15 -10.76 -10.56 1.68
C LEU A 15 -10.76 -9.44 0.63
N GLY A 16 -9.62 -9.27 -0.03
CA GLY A 16 -9.50 -8.42 -1.20
C GLY A 16 -8.13 -8.47 -1.84
N THR A 17 -7.91 -7.59 -2.80
CA THR A 17 -6.61 -7.36 -3.42
C THR A 17 -6.07 -6.01 -2.98
N ASP A 18 -4.76 -5.90 -2.96
CA ASP A 18 -4.02 -4.67 -2.82
C ASP A 18 -3.17 -4.55 -4.09
N THR A 19 -3.35 -3.50 -4.89
CA THR A 19 -2.46 -3.16 -6.02
C THR A 19 -1.69 -1.89 -5.67
N ALA A 20 -2.41 -0.91 -5.12
CA ALA A 20 -1.90 0.41 -4.78
C ALA A 20 -2.16 0.77 -3.31
N GLY A 21 -2.59 -0.19 -2.49
CA GLY A 21 -3.05 0.03 -1.11
C GLY A 21 -4.50 -0.40 -0.82
N SER A 22 -5.18 -1.11 -1.73
CA SER A 22 -6.61 -1.45 -1.62
C SER A 22 -6.99 -2.38 -0.45
N ILE A 23 -6.02 -2.92 0.30
CA ILE A 23 -6.26 -3.51 1.63
C ILE A 23 -5.83 -2.54 2.72
N ARG A 24 -4.61 -2.01 2.64
CA ARG A 24 -3.99 -1.21 3.70
C ARG A 24 -4.69 0.13 3.94
N ILE A 25 -5.04 0.86 2.88
CA ILE A 25 -5.72 2.17 2.94
C ILE A 25 -7.10 2.05 3.59
N PRO A 26 -8.04 1.20 3.10
CA PRO A 26 -9.36 1.12 3.72
C PRO A 26 -9.30 0.51 5.13
N ALA A 27 -8.33 -0.37 5.43
CA ALA A 27 -8.12 -0.82 6.80
C ALA A 27 -7.72 0.36 7.72
N SER A 28 -6.77 1.19 7.29
CA SER A 28 -6.37 2.40 8.02
C SER A 28 -7.54 3.36 8.24
N TYR A 29 -8.35 3.60 7.20
CA TYR A 29 -9.50 4.51 7.27
C TYR A 29 -10.66 3.99 8.14
N GLN A 30 -10.71 2.69 8.41
CA GLN A 30 -11.77 2.08 9.21
C GLN A 30 -11.27 1.59 10.59
N GLY A 31 -10.02 1.89 10.96
CA GLY A 31 -9.44 1.46 12.23
C GLY A 31 -9.29 -0.07 12.34
N LEU A 32 -9.01 -0.74 11.22
CA LEU A 32 -8.86 -2.19 11.13
C LEU A 32 -7.38 -2.61 11.02
N TRP A 33 -7.13 -3.87 11.32
CA TRP A 33 -5.89 -4.54 10.98
C TRP A 33 -5.98 -5.01 9.52
N GLY A 34 -5.00 -4.66 8.69
CA GLY A 34 -4.95 -5.07 7.28
C GLY A 34 -3.58 -5.59 6.90
N ILE A 35 -3.54 -6.69 6.14
CA ILE A 35 -2.29 -7.28 5.64
C ILE A 35 -2.35 -7.43 4.11
N ARG A 36 -1.38 -6.80 3.44
CA ARG A 36 -0.96 -7.15 2.08
C ARG A 36 0.14 -8.20 2.23
N THR A 37 -0.05 -9.38 1.66
CA THR A 37 0.96 -10.45 1.75
C THR A 37 2.21 -10.11 0.93
N SER A 38 3.27 -10.90 1.05
CA SER A 38 4.34 -10.84 0.05
C SER A 38 3.76 -11.13 -1.34
N HIS A 39 4.21 -10.41 -2.36
CA HIS A 39 3.74 -10.61 -3.73
C HIS A 39 3.87 -12.09 -4.14
N ASN A 40 2.85 -12.61 -4.83
CA ASN A 40 2.71 -14.03 -5.20
C ASN A 40 2.65 -15.05 -4.04
N ARG A 41 2.52 -14.62 -2.77
CA ARG A 41 2.41 -15.59 -1.66
C ARG A 41 1.10 -16.38 -1.69
N ILE A 42 0.04 -15.75 -2.14
CA ILE A 42 -1.26 -16.36 -2.42
C ILE A 42 -1.50 -16.18 -3.91
N SER A 43 -1.96 -17.24 -4.58
CA SER A 43 -2.26 -17.19 -6.01
C SER A 43 -3.30 -16.11 -6.32
N THR A 44 -3.06 -15.38 -7.41
CA THR A 44 -4.01 -14.43 -8.01
C THR A 44 -4.79 -15.05 -9.17
N ASP A 45 -4.70 -16.37 -9.35
CA ASP A 45 -5.49 -17.08 -10.36
C ASP A 45 -6.99 -16.80 -10.16
N MET A 46 -7.70 -16.58 -11.26
CA MET A 46 -9.14 -16.27 -11.29
C MET A 46 -9.54 -14.94 -10.63
N ILE A 47 -8.59 -14.10 -10.25
CA ILE A 47 -8.85 -12.70 -9.87
C ILE A 47 -8.86 -11.86 -11.15
N LEU A 48 -9.82 -10.94 -11.28
CA LEU A 48 -9.82 -9.95 -12.34
C LEU A 48 -8.58 -9.05 -12.18
N PRO A 49 -7.60 -9.11 -13.10
CA PRO A 49 -6.33 -8.44 -12.89
C PRO A 49 -6.45 -6.94 -13.17
N LEU A 50 -5.80 -6.15 -12.32
CA LEU A 50 -5.49 -4.76 -12.61
C LEU A 50 -4.05 -4.66 -13.10
N SER A 51 -3.09 -5.20 -12.35
CA SER A 51 -1.67 -5.18 -12.70
C SER A 51 -0.95 -6.33 -12.03
N GLN A 52 -0.58 -7.35 -12.82
CA GLN A 52 0.07 -8.56 -12.35
C GLN A 52 1.38 -8.28 -11.59
N SER A 53 2.09 -7.21 -11.95
CA SER A 53 3.30 -6.79 -11.24
C SER A 53 3.04 -6.36 -9.79
N PHE A 54 1.82 -5.96 -9.42
CA PHE A 54 1.51 -5.39 -8.10
C PHE A 54 0.31 -6.03 -7.38
N ASP A 55 -0.61 -6.67 -8.10
CA ASP A 55 -1.81 -7.30 -7.53
C ASP A 55 -1.41 -8.33 -6.48
N THR A 56 -1.98 -8.21 -5.28
CA THR A 56 -1.61 -9.05 -4.15
C THR A 56 -2.81 -9.30 -3.27
N VAL A 57 -3.09 -10.56 -2.96
CA VAL A 57 -4.17 -10.94 -2.06
C VAL A 57 -3.82 -10.55 -0.64
N GLY A 58 -4.82 -10.03 0.07
CA GLY A 58 -4.72 -9.66 1.47
C GLY A 58 -6.06 -9.77 2.17
N TRP A 59 -6.05 -9.47 3.46
CA TRP A 59 -7.26 -9.47 4.25
C TRP A 59 -7.21 -8.44 5.37
N MET A 60 -8.37 -8.17 5.95
CA MET A 60 -8.54 -7.25 7.06
C MET A 60 -9.50 -7.79 8.12
N THR A 61 -9.24 -7.42 9.38
CA THR A 61 -9.93 -7.90 10.58
C THR A 61 -10.02 -6.79 11.62
N ARG A 62 -10.88 -6.96 12.64
CA ARG A 62 -10.99 -6.00 13.76
C ARG A 62 -9.84 -6.11 14.77
N ASP A 63 -9.13 -7.23 14.78
CA ASP A 63 -8.05 -7.49 15.73
C ASP A 63 -6.93 -8.35 15.11
N ALA A 64 -5.74 -8.28 15.71
CA ALA A 64 -4.55 -8.99 15.26
C ALA A 64 -4.62 -10.52 15.43
N GLN A 65 -5.42 -11.02 16.37
CA GLN A 65 -5.55 -12.46 16.61
C GLN A 65 -6.32 -13.12 15.46
N THR A 66 -7.44 -12.52 15.06
CA THR A 66 -8.21 -12.93 13.88
C THR A 66 -7.39 -12.76 12.60
N LEU A 67 -6.58 -11.71 12.49
CA LEU A 67 -5.67 -11.51 11.35
C LEU A 67 -4.68 -12.69 11.23
N ALA A 68 -4.06 -13.07 12.35
CA ALA A 68 -3.11 -14.17 12.42
C ALA A 68 -3.78 -15.53 12.19
N PHE A 69 -5.00 -15.71 12.69
CA PHE A 69 -5.81 -16.91 12.45
C PHE A 69 -6.10 -17.12 10.96
N ALA A 70 -6.56 -16.09 10.26
CA ALA A 70 -6.75 -16.13 8.82
C ALA A 70 -5.43 -16.41 8.08
N GLY A 71 -4.33 -15.79 8.53
CA GLY A 71 -2.99 -16.05 7.98
C GLY A 71 -2.52 -17.50 8.14
N ASN A 72 -2.81 -18.15 9.27
CA ASN A 72 -2.52 -19.58 9.46
C ASN A 72 -3.28 -20.47 8.46
N ALA A 73 -4.51 -20.09 8.11
CA ALA A 73 -5.34 -20.87 7.19
C ALA A 73 -4.97 -20.62 5.71
N LEU A 74 -4.72 -19.36 5.34
CA LEU A 74 -4.45 -18.96 3.96
C LEU A 74 -2.98 -19.20 3.55
N ILE A 75 -2.06 -19.25 4.51
CA ILE A 75 -0.63 -19.39 4.30
C ILE A 75 -0.09 -20.47 5.26
N PRO A 76 -0.42 -21.75 5.00
CA PRO A 76 -0.08 -22.84 5.93
C PRO A 76 1.43 -23.09 6.00
N ASP A 77 2.12 -22.96 4.88
CA ASP A 77 3.58 -22.99 4.84
C ASP A 77 4.11 -21.65 5.32
N ARG A 78 5.17 -21.61 6.13
CA ARG A 78 5.76 -20.36 6.63
C ARG A 78 7.26 -20.36 6.43
N ASP A 79 7.74 -19.34 5.73
CA ASP A 79 9.17 -19.09 5.63
C ASP A 79 9.67 -18.60 7.00
N ARG A 80 10.67 -19.29 7.56
CA ARG A 80 11.27 -18.87 8.82
C ARG A 80 12.35 -17.83 8.52
N ILE A 81 11.96 -16.56 8.53
CA ILE A 81 12.89 -15.45 8.46
C ILE A 81 13.24 -15.00 9.88
N SER A 82 14.54 -14.84 10.16
CA SER A 82 15.00 -14.21 11.40
C SER A 82 15.05 -12.70 11.19
N LEU A 83 14.08 -11.97 11.72
CA LEU A 83 14.13 -10.52 11.75
C LEU A 83 15.27 -10.04 12.66
N SER A 84 15.95 -8.96 12.26
CA SER A 84 17.02 -8.33 13.05
C SER A 84 16.53 -7.77 14.39
N ARG A 85 15.19 -7.63 14.53
CA ARG A 85 14.52 -6.93 15.64
C ARG A 85 14.86 -5.43 15.68
N THR A 86 15.25 -4.86 14.55
CA THR A 86 15.46 -3.43 14.38
C THR A 86 14.24 -2.83 13.71
N LEU A 87 13.74 -1.72 14.27
CA LEU A 87 12.67 -0.93 13.69
C LEU A 87 13.28 0.27 12.97
N LEU A 88 13.10 0.35 11.66
CA LEU A 88 13.48 1.51 10.87
C LEU A 88 12.34 2.53 10.87
N MET A 89 12.65 3.77 11.21
CA MET A 89 11.78 4.93 11.05
C MET A 89 12.35 5.84 9.96
N CYS A 90 11.55 6.74 9.41
CA CYS A 90 12.06 7.72 8.46
C CYS A 90 11.33 9.05 8.62
N ASP A 91 12.00 10.00 9.27
CA ASP A 91 11.41 11.30 9.59
C ASP A 91 11.03 12.09 8.32
N LYS A 92 11.73 11.88 7.20
CA LYS A 92 11.43 12.54 5.90
C LYS A 92 10.10 12.09 5.29
N LEU A 93 9.58 10.92 5.66
CA LEU A 93 8.27 10.47 5.17
C LEU A 93 7.12 11.30 5.75
N ASN A 94 7.37 12.04 6.82
CA ASN A 94 6.39 12.96 7.40
C ASN A 94 6.03 14.12 6.45
N GLU A 95 6.89 14.42 5.46
CA GLU A 95 6.59 15.41 4.42
C GLU A 95 5.51 14.93 3.43
N CYS A 96 5.19 13.63 3.44
CA CYS A 96 4.22 13.02 2.54
C CYS A 96 2.80 12.92 3.14
N VAL A 97 2.56 13.45 4.34
CA VAL A 97 1.26 13.33 5.02
C VAL A 97 0.68 14.68 5.42
N THR A 98 -0.62 14.72 5.71
CA THR A 98 -1.29 15.91 6.25
C THR A 98 -0.84 16.18 7.69
N PRO A 99 -0.93 17.44 8.18
CA PRO A 99 -0.43 17.80 9.51
C PRO A 99 -1.00 16.97 10.67
N ASP A 100 -2.28 16.61 10.60
CA ASP A 100 -2.95 15.76 11.59
C ASP A 100 -2.39 14.33 11.62
N VAL A 101 -2.09 13.75 10.46
CA VAL A 101 -1.46 12.43 10.35
C VAL A 101 -0.01 12.48 10.83
N HIS A 102 0.72 13.55 10.49
CA HIS A 102 2.09 13.76 10.98
C HIS A 102 2.11 13.80 12.51
N GLU A 103 1.28 14.62 13.14
CA GLU A 103 1.22 14.74 14.60
C GLU A 103 0.88 13.40 15.27
N ALA A 104 -0.13 12.69 14.77
CA ALA A 104 -0.53 11.39 15.31
C ALA A 104 0.57 10.33 15.14
N PHE A 105 1.24 10.30 14.00
CA PHE A 105 2.31 9.34 13.72
C PHE A 105 3.57 9.63 14.54
N ASP A 106 3.94 10.90 14.71
CA ASP A 106 5.05 11.30 15.58
C ASP A 106 4.78 10.97 17.04
N HIS A 107 3.55 11.19 17.51
CA HIS A 107 3.14 10.77 18.84
C HIS A 107 3.30 9.26 19.02
N PHE A 108 2.86 8.47 18.03
CA PHE A 108 3.03 7.02 18.03
C PHE A 108 4.51 6.61 18.04
N CYS A 109 5.34 7.19 17.17
CA CYS A 109 6.77 6.92 17.10
C CYS A 109 7.48 7.23 18.43
N ASN A 110 7.14 8.35 19.07
CA ASN A 110 7.67 8.70 20.39
C ASN A 110 7.20 7.71 21.48
N GLY A 111 5.96 7.25 21.42
CA GLY A 111 5.44 6.18 22.27
C GLY A 111 6.20 4.87 22.10
N VAL A 112 6.52 4.47 20.86
CA VAL A 112 7.34 3.29 20.54
C VAL A 112 8.76 3.44 21.07
N ARG A 113 9.43 4.59 20.80
CA ARG A 113 10.76 4.88 21.33
C ARG A 113 10.80 4.76 22.85
N SER A 114 9.85 5.37 23.54
CA SER A 114 9.70 5.28 25.00
C SER A 114 9.44 3.84 25.46
N ALA A 115 8.61 3.08 24.75
CA ALA A 115 8.30 1.69 25.11
C ALA A 115 9.52 0.76 24.94
N VAL A 116 10.34 0.98 23.92
CA VAL A 116 11.60 0.23 23.71
C VAL A 116 12.64 0.61 24.77
N SER A 117 12.86 1.91 25.01
CA SER A 117 13.82 2.37 26.03
C SER A 117 13.47 1.94 27.45
N ASN A 118 12.19 1.77 27.75
CA ASN A 118 11.69 1.28 29.05
C ASN A 118 11.42 -0.23 29.06
N GLU A 119 11.92 -0.99 28.07
CA GLU A 119 11.82 -2.46 27.97
C GLU A 119 10.37 -3.01 27.96
N ARG A 120 9.36 -2.18 27.68
CA ARG A 120 7.96 -2.60 27.52
C ARG A 120 7.72 -3.37 26.23
N ILE A 121 8.56 -3.15 25.22
CA ILE A 121 8.60 -3.92 23.97
C ILE A 121 9.95 -4.64 23.89
N ASN A 122 9.98 -5.90 24.31
CA ASN A 122 11.20 -6.72 24.33
C ASN A 122 11.46 -7.48 23.01
N THR A 123 10.55 -7.36 22.04
CA THR A 123 10.68 -7.95 20.71
C THR A 123 11.57 -7.12 19.78
N LEU A 124 11.83 -5.86 20.13
CA LEU A 124 12.74 -4.95 19.42
C LEU A 124 14.06 -4.79 20.18
N ARG A 125 15.16 -4.61 19.44
CA ARG A 125 16.52 -4.41 19.94
C ARG A 125 17.03 -3.00 19.71
N SER A 126 16.72 -2.41 18.55
CA SER A 126 17.12 -1.05 18.19
C SER A 126 16.04 -0.36 17.37
N ILE A 127 16.14 0.98 17.34
CA ILE A 127 15.39 1.84 16.43
C ILE A 127 16.43 2.63 15.64
N ASP A 128 16.38 2.56 14.32
CA ASP A 128 17.32 3.22 13.42
C ASP A 128 16.57 4.05 12.36
N GLN A 129 17.28 4.91 11.63
CA GLN A 129 16.70 5.75 10.57
C GLN A 129 16.94 5.13 9.19
N ALA A 130 15.88 4.99 8.39
CA ALA A 130 15.96 4.59 7.00
C ALA A 130 16.23 5.81 6.10
N PRO A 131 17.07 5.66 5.06
CA PRO A 131 17.47 6.73 4.15
C PRO A 131 16.44 7.01 3.05
N PHE A 132 15.15 6.76 3.27
CA PHE A 132 14.12 7.17 2.30
C PHE A 132 14.02 8.70 2.24
N ASP A 133 13.77 9.24 1.07
CA ASP A 133 13.53 10.67 0.86
C ASP A 133 12.41 10.90 -0.18
N PRO A 134 11.85 12.12 -0.28
CA PRO A 134 10.74 12.39 -1.19
C PRO A 134 11.05 12.12 -2.67
N MET A 135 12.30 12.35 -3.12
CA MET A 135 12.72 12.11 -4.50
C MET A 135 12.67 10.61 -4.83
N MET A 136 13.13 9.78 -3.89
CA MET A 136 13.06 8.33 -4.02
C MET A 136 11.61 7.85 -4.13
N LEU A 137 10.70 8.41 -3.32
CA LEU A 137 9.27 8.06 -3.38
C LEU A 137 8.61 8.51 -4.68
N ASP A 138 8.96 9.70 -5.17
CA ASP A 138 8.48 10.21 -6.47
C ASP A 138 8.92 9.29 -7.61
N ASN A 139 10.16 8.80 -7.56
CA ASN A 139 10.65 7.82 -8.51
C ASN A 139 9.88 6.48 -8.42
N PHE A 140 9.64 5.96 -7.21
CA PHE A 140 8.85 4.74 -7.04
C PHE A 140 7.42 4.90 -7.55
N LEU A 141 6.77 6.04 -7.26
CA LEU A 141 5.44 6.34 -7.76
C LEU A 141 5.40 6.41 -9.28
N SER A 142 6.38 7.05 -9.91
CA SER A 142 6.50 7.13 -11.37
C SER A 142 6.65 5.75 -12.01
N ILE A 143 7.52 4.90 -11.46
CA ILE A 143 7.70 3.50 -11.90
C ILE A 143 6.39 2.73 -11.77
N PHE A 144 5.75 2.83 -10.61
CA PHE A 144 4.46 2.19 -10.34
C PHE A 144 3.40 2.63 -11.37
N GLN A 145 3.27 3.93 -11.63
CA GLN A 145 2.29 4.47 -12.58
C GLN A 145 2.49 3.94 -14.00
N VAL A 146 3.74 3.88 -14.48
CA VAL A 146 4.06 3.36 -15.83
C VAL A 146 3.75 1.87 -15.96
N VAL A 147 4.24 1.05 -15.01
CA VAL A 147 4.07 -0.41 -15.07
C VAL A 147 2.60 -0.78 -14.85
N ARG A 148 1.96 -0.24 -13.80
CA ARG A 148 0.56 -0.52 -13.49
C ARG A 148 -0.36 -0.03 -14.59
N GLY A 149 -0.10 1.17 -15.13
CA GLY A 149 -0.92 1.75 -16.20
C GLY A 149 -0.90 0.88 -17.46
N PHE A 150 0.29 0.50 -17.92
CA PHE A 150 0.40 -0.38 -19.08
C PHE A 150 -0.33 -1.72 -18.87
N GLU A 151 -0.09 -2.40 -17.75
CA GLU A 151 -0.76 -3.67 -17.46
C GLU A 151 -2.28 -3.51 -17.33
N ALA A 152 -2.75 -2.45 -16.67
CA ALA A 152 -4.19 -2.15 -16.54
C ALA A 152 -4.85 -1.99 -17.91
N TRP A 153 -4.26 -1.18 -18.80
CA TRP A 153 -4.74 -1.02 -20.16
C TRP A 153 -4.72 -2.33 -20.95
N ARG A 154 -3.66 -3.13 -20.82
CA ARG A 154 -3.59 -4.44 -21.48
C ARG A 154 -4.66 -5.43 -20.98
N ASN A 155 -5.00 -5.38 -19.71
CA ASN A 155 -5.98 -6.27 -19.09
C ASN A 155 -7.43 -5.88 -19.41
N ASN A 156 -7.73 -4.58 -19.39
CA ASN A 156 -9.12 -4.08 -19.38
C ASN A 156 -9.44 -3.04 -20.46
N GLY A 157 -8.45 -2.56 -21.23
CA GLY A 157 -8.59 -1.42 -22.14
C GLY A 157 -9.61 -1.61 -23.26
N GLU A 158 -9.73 -2.82 -23.80
CA GLU A 158 -10.76 -3.15 -24.81
C GLU A 158 -12.17 -2.96 -24.24
N TRP A 159 -12.46 -3.61 -23.11
CA TRP A 159 -13.76 -3.48 -22.45
C TRP A 159 -14.06 -2.04 -22.04
N ILE A 160 -13.07 -1.32 -21.51
CA ILE A 160 -13.21 0.08 -21.08
C ILE A 160 -13.48 1.01 -22.27
N SER A 161 -12.88 0.74 -23.43
CA SER A 161 -13.13 1.54 -24.65
C SER A 161 -14.59 1.42 -25.10
N GLU A 162 -15.22 0.26 -24.91
CA GLU A 162 -16.62 0.02 -25.26
C GLU A 162 -17.61 0.56 -24.21
N HIS A 163 -17.18 0.70 -22.96
CA HIS A 163 -18.02 1.06 -21.81
C HIS A 163 -17.58 2.35 -21.12
N HIS A 164 -16.90 3.25 -21.85
CA HIS A 164 -16.27 4.47 -21.28
C HIS A 164 -17.26 5.31 -20.45
N ASN A 165 -18.50 5.44 -20.92
CA ASN A 165 -19.56 6.20 -20.25
C ASN A 165 -20.18 5.50 -19.03
N ASP A 166 -19.93 4.20 -18.84
CA ASP A 166 -20.43 3.42 -17.71
C ASP A 166 -19.47 3.47 -16.50
N ILE A 167 -18.30 4.08 -16.69
CA ILE A 167 -17.22 4.16 -15.70
C ILE A 167 -17.16 5.58 -15.14
N ALA A 168 -16.80 5.70 -13.86
CA ALA A 168 -16.60 7.00 -13.23
C ALA A 168 -15.56 7.84 -14.03
N PRO A 169 -15.82 9.12 -14.33
CA PRO A 169 -14.98 9.92 -15.24
C PRO A 169 -13.49 9.95 -14.89
N GLU A 170 -13.17 9.97 -13.60
CA GLU A 170 -11.79 9.98 -13.10
C GLU A 170 -11.07 8.63 -13.29
N ILE A 171 -11.81 7.52 -13.38
CA ILE A 171 -11.26 6.21 -13.71
C ILE A 171 -11.09 6.08 -15.22
N ALA A 172 -12.08 6.51 -16.00
CA ALA A 172 -12.00 6.53 -17.46
C ALA A 172 -10.80 7.37 -17.95
N ALA A 173 -10.62 8.57 -17.40
CA ALA A 173 -9.47 9.44 -17.71
C ALA A 173 -8.11 8.80 -17.37
N ARG A 174 -8.04 7.95 -16.33
CA ARG A 174 -6.81 7.19 -16.02
C ARG A 174 -6.53 6.14 -17.09
N PHE A 175 -7.54 5.41 -17.55
CA PHE A 175 -7.37 4.46 -18.64
C PHE A 175 -7.06 5.13 -19.98
N ASP A 176 -7.62 6.32 -20.23
CA ASP A 176 -7.25 7.14 -21.38
C ASP A 176 -5.76 7.52 -21.33
N HIS A 177 -5.24 7.89 -20.16
CA HIS A 177 -3.79 8.12 -19.99
C HIS A 177 -2.98 6.83 -20.17
N ASP A 178 -3.41 5.75 -19.54
CA ASP A 178 -2.73 4.46 -19.55
C ASP A 178 -2.64 3.87 -20.98
N SER A 179 -3.61 4.16 -21.86
CA SER A 179 -3.61 3.73 -23.27
C SER A 179 -2.48 4.28 -24.12
N HIS A 180 -1.87 5.40 -23.70
CA HIS A 180 -0.76 6.04 -24.41
C HIS A 180 0.62 5.52 -23.97
N ILE A 181 0.68 4.64 -22.96
CA ILE A 181 1.94 4.05 -22.50
C ILE A 181 2.41 3.03 -23.54
N SER A 182 3.53 3.33 -24.19
CA SER A 182 4.12 2.43 -25.19
C SER A 182 4.78 1.21 -24.57
N HIS A 183 4.90 0.13 -25.34
CA HIS A 183 5.58 -1.08 -24.90
C HIS A 183 7.05 -0.82 -24.50
N SER A 184 7.75 0.11 -25.15
CA SER A 184 9.14 0.46 -24.80
C SER A 184 9.25 1.27 -23.50
N GLN A 185 8.23 2.06 -23.15
CA GLN A 185 8.14 2.68 -21.82
C GLN A 185 7.88 1.62 -20.76
N TYR A 186 6.99 0.66 -21.03
CA TYR A 186 6.72 -0.45 -20.13
C TYR A 186 7.95 -1.32 -19.86
N MET A 187 8.68 -1.73 -20.90
CA MET A 187 9.90 -2.55 -20.73
C MET A 187 10.97 -1.85 -19.90
N ARG A 188 11.20 -0.54 -20.11
CA ARG A 188 12.08 0.26 -19.25
C ARG A 188 11.53 0.40 -17.82
N GLY A 189 10.21 0.53 -17.69
CA GLY A 189 9.52 0.54 -16.40
C GLY A 189 9.77 -0.74 -15.60
N LEU A 190 9.74 -1.92 -16.24
CA LEU A 190 10.05 -3.19 -15.59
C LEU A 190 11.51 -3.28 -15.13
N GLU A 191 12.46 -2.78 -15.93
CA GLU A 191 13.87 -2.70 -15.53
C GLU A 191 14.05 -1.82 -14.28
N HIS A 192 13.43 -0.62 -14.28
CA HIS A 192 13.46 0.27 -13.12
C HIS A 192 12.73 -0.31 -11.91
N LEU A 193 11.63 -1.04 -12.11
CA LEU A 193 10.91 -1.72 -11.03
C LEU A 193 11.80 -2.76 -10.34
N GLN A 194 12.56 -3.54 -11.11
CA GLN A 194 13.49 -4.51 -10.53
C GLN A 194 14.61 -3.84 -9.73
N GLN A 195 15.11 -2.69 -10.20
CA GLN A 195 16.10 -1.88 -9.48
C GLN A 195 15.51 -1.31 -8.19
N ALA A 196 14.32 -0.71 -8.24
CA ALA A 196 13.62 -0.16 -7.09
C ALA A 196 13.36 -1.23 -6.01
N ARG A 197 12.87 -2.41 -6.40
CA ARG A 197 12.68 -3.55 -5.50
C ARG A 197 13.97 -3.98 -4.81
N SER A 198 15.10 -3.95 -5.54
CA SER A 198 16.40 -4.32 -4.98
C SER A 198 16.90 -3.27 -3.99
N ALA A 199 16.76 -1.98 -4.32
CA ALA A 199 17.09 -0.88 -3.43
C ALA A 199 16.25 -0.90 -2.13
N ILE A 200 14.94 -1.12 -2.23
CA ILE A 200 14.06 -1.22 -1.05
C ILE A 200 14.48 -2.41 -0.17
N ARG A 201 14.79 -3.57 -0.77
CA ARG A 201 15.26 -4.74 -0.01
C ARG A 201 16.62 -4.50 0.65
N GLU A 202 17.52 -3.77 0.00
CA GLU A 202 18.83 -3.42 0.57
C GLU A 202 18.68 -2.46 1.75
N ILE A 203 17.83 -1.44 1.61
CA ILE A 203 17.55 -0.46 2.67
C ILE A 203 16.88 -1.13 3.87
N VAL A 204 15.85 -1.94 3.64
CA VAL A 204 15.06 -2.54 4.73
C VAL A 204 15.75 -3.76 5.31
N GLY A 205 16.42 -4.59 4.49
CA GLY A 205 17.07 -5.82 4.92
C GLY A 205 16.11 -6.75 5.66
N ASN A 206 16.58 -7.33 6.77
CA ASN A 206 15.77 -8.12 7.71
C ASN A 206 15.15 -7.28 8.83
N ASN A 207 15.09 -5.96 8.66
CA ASN A 207 14.51 -5.03 9.63
C ASN A 207 13.01 -4.82 9.33
N THR A 208 12.30 -4.12 10.23
CA THR A 208 10.91 -3.70 10.01
C THR A 208 10.87 -2.21 9.74
N LEU A 209 10.28 -1.77 8.63
CA LEU A 209 10.07 -0.35 8.34
C LEU A 209 8.70 0.09 8.87
N LEU A 210 8.69 1.17 9.67
CA LEU A 210 7.47 1.80 10.18
C LEU A 210 7.20 3.09 9.40
N ILE A 211 6.01 3.17 8.79
CA ILE A 211 5.54 4.33 8.01
C ILE A 211 4.06 4.59 8.27
N PRO A 212 3.56 5.82 8.03
CA PRO A 212 2.13 6.08 7.93
C PRO A 212 1.50 5.22 6.81
N THR A 213 0.31 4.67 7.05
CA THR A 213 -0.36 3.81 6.06
C THR A 213 -1.00 4.60 4.92
N ALA A 214 -1.59 5.75 5.23
CA ALA A 214 -2.20 6.68 4.28
C ALA A 214 -1.74 8.10 4.60
N SER A 215 -1.80 9.00 3.62
CA SER A 215 -1.33 10.37 3.78
C SER A 215 -2.31 11.30 4.50
N SER A 216 -3.51 10.85 4.79
CA SER A 216 -4.60 11.62 5.36
C SER A 216 -5.51 10.72 6.20
N THR A 217 -6.42 11.32 6.95
CA THR A 217 -7.61 10.62 7.47
C THR A 217 -8.59 10.34 6.32
N ALA A 218 -9.63 9.52 6.58
CA ALA A 218 -10.63 9.21 5.57
C ALA A 218 -11.27 10.51 5.04
N PRO A 219 -11.22 10.79 3.72
CA PRO A 219 -11.75 12.04 3.18
C PRO A 219 -13.27 12.08 3.31
N MET A 220 -13.81 13.27 3.56
CA MET A 220 -15.26 13.48 3.58
C MET A 220 -15.85 13.38 2.16
N ILE A 221 -17.01 12.74 2.04
CA ILE A 221 -17.80 12.76 0.81
C ILE A 221 -18.46 14.13 0.71
N MET A 222 -17.99 14.97 -0.21
CA MET A 222 -18.55 16.30 -0.47
C MET A 222 -19.54 16.25 -1.65
N PRO A 223 -20.72 16.88 -1.57
CA PRO A 223 -21.74 16.86 -2.64
C PRO A 223 -21.24 17.35 -4.01
N ASN A 224 -20.25 18.26 -4.01
CA ASN A 224 -19.70 18.87 -5.22
C ASN A 224 -18.25 18.46 -5.50
N GLY A 225 -17.72 17.46 -4.76
CA GLY A 225 -16.40 16.87 -4.94
C GLY A 225 -15.25 17.88 -5.07
N ASP A 226 -14.50 18.12 -3.98
CA ASP A 226 -13.18 18.75 -4.12
C ASP A 226 -12.19 17.72 -4.69
N ILE A 227 -12.32 17.46 -5.99
CA ILE A 227 -11.59 16.43 -6.71
C ILE A 227 -10.08 16.67 -6.61
N SER A 228 -9.65 17.94 -6.62
CA SER A 228 -8.22 18.29 -6.49
C SER A 228 -7.65 17.83 -5.17
N ASN A 229 -8.33 18.13 -4.05
CA ASN A 229 -7.86 17.72 -2.73
C ASN A 229 -7.84 16.18 -2.57
N ILE A 230 -8.81 15.47 -3.15
CA ILE A 230 -8.84 14.00 -3.15
C ILE A 230 -7.68 13.42 -3.97
N GLU A 231 -7.41 13.96 -5.14
CA GLU A 231 -6.33 13.50 -6.02
C GLU A 231 -4.94 13.82 -5.44
N ASP A 232 -4.77 14.95 -4.76
CA ASP A 232 -3.53 15.29 -4.04
C ASP A 232 -3.30 14.36 -2.82
N ALA A 233 -4.36 14.07 -2.06
CA ALA A 233 -4.28 13.07 -0.99
C ALA A 233 -3.98 11.67 -1.55
N ARG A 234 -4.56 11.31 -2.69
CA ARG A 234 -4.28 10.05 -3.37
C ARG A 234 -2.83 9.98 -3.83
N ALA A 235 -2.30 11.00 -4.49
CA ALA A 235 -0.92 11.03 -4.97
C ALA A 235 0.08 10.88 -3.81
N ARG A 236 -0.14 11.62 -2.71
CA ARG A 236 0.65 11.49 -1.48
C ARG A 236 0.57 10.11 -0.85
N THR A 237 -0.62 9.52 -0.79
CA THR A 237 -0.81 8.15 -0.29
C THR A 237 -0.08 7.14 -1.18
N LEU A 238 -0.13 7.31 -2.50
CA LEU A 238 0.54 6.41 -3.43
C LEU A 238 2.06 6.47 -3.32
N ARG A 239 2.66 7.61 -2.97
CA ARG A 239 4.10 7.67 -2.62
C ARG A 239 4.46 6.70 -1.50
N LEU A 240 3.63 6.63 -0.45
CA LEU A 240 3.83 5.73 0.69
C LEU A 240 3.57 4.27 0.31
N THR A 241 2.48 4.00 -0.40
CA THR A 241 2.08 2.61 -0.70
C THR A 241 2.95 1.95 -1.77
N SER A 242 3.60 2.74 -2.65
CA SER A 242 4.54 2.26 -3.67
C SER A 242 5.82 1.63 -3.11
N ILE A 243 6.14 1.86 -1.82
CA ILE A 243 7.27 1.16 -1.18
C ILE A 243 7.01 -0.36 -1.09
N ALA A 244 5.74 -0.80 -1.09
CA ALA A 244 5.36 -2.20 -0.91
C ALA A 244 4.98 -2.95 -2.21
N GLY A 245 5.35 -2.43 -3.38
CA GLY A 245 5.02 -2.99 -4.70
C GLY A 245 6.13 -2.82 -5.72
#